data_AF-A0A3B8TVV9-F1
#
_entry.id   AF-A0A3B8TVV9-F1
#
_cell.length_a   1.000
_cell.length_b   1.000
_cell.length_c   1.000
_cell.angle_alpha   90.00
_cell.angle_beta   90.00
_cell.angle_gamma   90.00
#
_symmetry.space_group_name_H-M   'P 1'
#
loop_
_entity.id
_entity.type
_entity.pdbx_description
1 polymer ?
#
loop_
_entity_poly.entity_id
_entity_poly.type
_entity_poly.pdbx_seq_one_letter_code
_entity_poly.pdbx_strand_id
1 'polypeptide(L)' 'MDTREQAIYKEVTAFDDPLDRYGVIIEFGEELPPMDQAAKTDDNIVKGCQSTVWLDVQCRDQHIVLQAD' A
#
# COMPACT_ATOMS: atom_id res chain seq x y z
N MET A 1 -17.53 1.47 -10.22
CA MET A 1 -16.16 0.90 -10.19
C MET A 1 -15.23 2.06 -10.04
N ASP A 2 -14.42 1.99 -8.99
CA ASP A 2 -13.79 3.11 -8.30
C ASP A 2 -12.80 3.87 -9.20
N THR A 3 -12.88 5.21 -9.20
CA THR A 3 -12.13 6.08 -10.12
C THR A 3 -10.62 6.00 -9.92
N ARG A 4 -10.17 5.66 -8.69
CA ARG A 4 -8.74 5.66 -8.33
C ARG A 4 -7.99 4.42 -8.80
N GLU A 5 -8.58 3.23 -8.68
CA GLU A 5 -7.97 1.99 -9.15
C GLU A 5 -7.72 2.03 -10.66
N GLN A 6 -8.64 2.60 -11.43
CA GLN A 6 -8.50 2.77 -12.87
C GLN A 6 -7.38 3.75 -13.24
N ALA A 7 -7.18 4.81 -12.46
CA ALA A 7 -6.08 5.74 -12.65
C ALA A 7 -4.73 5.06 -12.41
N ILE A 8 -4.59 4.33 -11.29
CA ILE A 8 -3.38 3.56 -10.96
C ILE A 8 -3.10 2.53 -12.05
N TYR A 9 -4.11 1.77 -12.48
CA TYR A 9 -3.93 0.79 -13.56
C TYR A 9 -3.44 1.43 -14.85
N LYS A 10 -4.05 2.55 -15.26
CA LYS A 10 -3.65 3.28 -16.47
C LYS A 10 -2.21 3.81 -16.37
N GLU A 11 -1.82 4.35 -15.23
CA GLU A 11 -0.47 4.89 -15.03
C GLU A 11 0.60 3.79 -15.02
N VAL A 12 0.36 2.70 -14.28
CA VAL A 12 1.29 1.56 -14.24
C VAL A 12 1.37 0.86 -15.60
N THR A 13 0.28 0.76 -16.36
CA THR A 13 0.28 0.10 -17.68
C THR A 13 0.67 1.01 -18.85
N ALA A 14 0.92 2.29 -18.60
CA ALA A 14 1.44 3.21 -19.62
C ALA A 14 2.88 2.88 -20.04
N PHE A 15 3.61 2.12 -19.21
CA PHE A 15 4.97 1.68 -19.47
C PHE A 15 5.00 0.23 -19.94
N ASP A 16 5.70 -0.01 -21.05
CA ASP A 16 5.89 -1.35 -21.62
C ASP A 16 7.00 -2.13 -20.90
N ASP A 17 8.02 -1.45 -20.36
CA ASP A 17 9.12 -2.08 -19.63
C ASP A 17 8.71 -2.43 -18.20
N PRO A 18 8.84 -3.70 -17.77
CA PRO A 18 8.53 -4.11 -16.40
C PRO A 18 9.28 -3.33 -15.30
N LEU A 19 10.54 -2.92 -15.55
CA LEU A 19 11.34 -2.16 -14.58
C LEU A 19 10.73 -0.79 -14.33
N ASP A 20 10.28 -0.11 -15.37
CA ASP A 20 9.62 1.19 -15.26
C ASP A 20 8.30 1.07 -14.49
N ARG A 21 7.56 -0.01 -14.71
CA ARG A 21 6.33 -0.31 -13.96
C ARG A 21 6.58 -0.49 -12.46
N TYR A 22 7.68 -1.16 -12.10
CA TYR A 22 8.07 -1.27 -10.69
C TYR A 22 8.45 0.09 -10.10
N GLY A 23 9.11 0.97 -10.87
CA GLY A 23 9.40 2.33 -10.46
C GLY A 23 8.15 3.09 -10.02
N VAL A 24 7.10 3.08 -10.85
CA VAL A 24 5.82 3.73 -10.53
C VAL A 24 5.17 3.14 -9.28
N ILE A 25 5.21 1.82 -9.10
CA ILE A 25 4.65 1.17 -7.91
C ILE A 25 5.42 1.58 -6.64
N ILE A 26 6.74 1.71 -6.73
CA ILE A 26 7.58 2.17 -5.61
C ILE A 26 7.24 3.62 -5.25
N GLU A 27 7.11 4.51 -6.25
CA GLU A 27 6.71 5.91 -6.04
C GLU A 27 5.37 6.01 -5.32
N PHE A 28 4.36 5.22 -5.71
CA PHE A 28 3.09 5.19 -4.99
C PHE A 28 3.22 4.71 -3.55
N GLY A 29 4.15 3.78 -3.28
CA GLY A 29 4.47 3.34 -1.92
C GLY A 29 5.12 4.45 -1.10
N GLU A 30 6.03 5.22 -1.69
CA GLU A 30 6.72 6.36 -1.03
C GLU A 30 5.77 7.52 -0.72
N GLU A 31 4.70 7.70 -1.51
CA GLU A 31 3.66 8.71 -1.28
C GLU A 31 2.66 8.33 -0.18
N LEU A 32 2.68 7.10 0.32
CA LEU A 32 1.78 6.68 1.38
C LEU A 32 2.03 7.48 2.66
N PRO A 33 0.97 7.87 3.39
CA PRO A 33 1.14 8.51 4.69
C PRO A 33 1.93 7.61 5.65
N PRO A 34 2.84 8.17 6.46
CA PRO A 34 3.60 7.37 7.41
C PRO A 34 2.66 6.67 8.41
N MET A 35 2.95 5.40 8.68
CA MET A 35 2.24 4.62 9.69
C MET A 35 2.53 5.15 11.10
N ASP A 36 1.52 5.12 11.98
CA ASP A 36 1.72 5.44 13.39
C ASP A 36 2.68 4.41 14.03
N GLN A 37 3.69 4.90 14.74
CA GLN A 37 4.67 4.05 15.42
C GLN A 37 4.01 3.16 16.48
N ALA A 38 2.90 3.61 17.09
CA ALA A 38 2.15 2.81 18.05
C ALA A 38 1.49 1.57 17.41
N ALA A 39 1.27 1.61 16.08
CA ALA A 39 0.67 0.51 15.34
C ALA A 39 1.69 -0.52 14.82
N LYS A 40 3.00 -0.27 14.96
CA LYS A 40 4.07 -1.21 14.60
C LYS A 40 4.28 -2.26 15.69
N THR A 41 3.27 -3.10 15.90
CA THR A 41 3.26 -4.18 16.89
C THR A 41 3.37 -5.55 16.22
N ASP A 42 3.73 -6.58 16.99
CA ASP A 42 3.83 -7.96 16.49
C ASP A 42 2.50 -8.50 15.95
N ASP A 43 1.37 -8.02 16.48
CA ASP A 43 0.03 -8.40 16.04
C ASP A 43 -0.29 -7.90 14.62
N ASN A 44 0.31 -6.78 14.24
CA ASN A 44 0.12 -6.16 12.92
C ASN A 44 1.16 -6.66 11.89
N ILE A 45 2.05 -7.59 12.26
CA ILE A 45 3.03 -8.15 11.30
C ILE A 45 2.36 -9.08 10.31
N VAL A 46 2.57 -8.81 9.02
CA VAL A 46 2.18 -9.70 7.94
C VAL A 46 3.15 -10.88 7.88
N LYS A 47 2.64 -12.07 8.23
CA LYS A 47 3.46 -13.29 8.29
C LYS A 47 3.76 -13.80 6.88
N GLY A 48 5.02 -14.19 6.65
CA GLY A 48 5.47 -14.83 5.40
C GLY A 48 6.08 -13.88 4.36
N CYS A 49 6.16 -12.58 4.65
CA CYS A 49 6.90 -11.62 3.83
C CYS A 49 8.42 -11.75 4.05
N GLN A 50 9.22 -11.50 3.00
CA GLN A 50 10.69 -11.50 3.09
C GLN A 50 11.22 -10.32 3.90
N SER A 51 10.59 -9.16 3.73
CA SER A 51 10.75 -7.99 4.58
C SER A 51 9.69 -8.00 5.69
N THR A 52 9.98 -7.33 6.80
CA THR A 52 8.94 -7.02 7.78
C THR A 52 7.96 -6.05 7.15
N VAL A 53 6.67 -6.37 7.22
CA VAL A 53 5.57 -5.51 6.79
C VAL A 53 4.57 -5.45 7.93
N TRP A 54 4.17 -4.24 8.30
CA TRP A 54 3.10 -3.98 9.24
C TRP A 54 1.83 -3.56 8.49
N LEU A 55 0.68 -4.06 8.92
CA LEU A 55 -0.63 -3.68 8.40
C LEU A 55 -1.60 -3.50 9.56
N ASP A 56 -2.02 -2.25 9.79
CA ASP A 56 -3.07 -1.91 10.74
C ASP A 56 -4.41 -1.75 10.02
N VAL A 57 -5.43 -2.42 10.54
CA VAL A 57 -6.78 -2.45 9.96
C VAL A 57 -7.78 -1.97 11.00
N GLN A 58 -8.41 -0.83 10.74
CA GLN A 58 -9.40 -0.25 11.64
C GLN A 58 -10.75 -0.12 10.97
N CYS A 59 -11.81 -0.48 11.70
CA CYS A 59 -13.19 -0.22 11.26
C CYS A 59 -13.67 1.08 11.92
N ARG A 60 -13.91 2.13 11.13
CA ARG A 60 -14.43 3.43 11.57
C ARG A 60 -15.69 3.75 10.77
N ASP A 61 -16.81 3.97 11.44
CA ASP A 61 -18.08 4.36 10.79
C ASP A 61 -18.49 3.46 9.61
N GLN A 62 -18.39 2.14 9.79
CA GLN A 62 -18.63 1.12 8.75
C GLN A 62 -17.66 1.15 7.56
N HIS A 63 -16.58 1.94 7.64
CA HIS A 63 -15.49 1.96 6.66
C HIS A 63 -14.25 1.27 7.22
N ILE A 64 -13.53 0.57 6.35
CA ILE A 64 -12.22 0.00 6.68
C ILE A 64 -11.16 1.05 6.34
N VAL A 65 -10.35 1.40 7.33
CA VAL A 65 -9.18 2.28 7.20
C VAL A 65 -7.94 1.43 7.37
N LEU A 66 -7.01 1.55 6.42
CA LEU A 66 -5.78 0.76 6.36
C LEU A 66 -4.57 1.68 6.52
N GLN A 67 -3.58 1.24 7.30
CA GLN A 67 -2.24 1.83 7.36
C GLN A 67 -1.21 0.72 7.23
N ALA A 68 -0.15 0.96 6.48
CA ALA A 68 0.88 -0.04 6.26
C ALA A 68 2.26 0.61 6.16
N ASP A 69 3.29 -0.15 6.51
CA ASP A 69 4.71 0.17 6.37
C ASP A 69 5.55 -1.10 6.18
#